data_AF-A0A1I0H6X6-F1
#
_entry.id   AF-A0A1I0H6X6-F1
#
_cell.length_a   1.000
_cell.length_b   1.000
_cell.length_c   1.000
_cell.angle_alpha   90.00
_cell.angle_beta   90.00
_cell.angle_gamma   90.00
#
_symmetry.space_group_name_H-M   'P 1'
#
loop_
_entity.id
_entity.type
_entity.pdbx_description
1 polymer ?
#
loop_
_entity_poly.entity_id
_entity_poly.type
_entity_poly.pdbx_seq_one_letter_code
_entity_poly.pdbx_strand_id
1 'polypeptide(L)'
;MSYIGVHLEVCGVIPFNWGNTSLVVVSGDGPNVCGHALIKVGFYYFHIAGLASRPYFMPEQGYRRYLDESRKTELFRRPVYLPDPEGAQRKLNELSVDPWYWFGIPNNCVSFVEELFFAGGADESILSNCPVRWR
;
A
#
# COMPACT_ATOMS: atom_id res chain seq x y z
N MET A 1 -11.63 -8.23 -16.03
CA MET A 1 -10.91 -8.14 -14.75
C MET A 1 -10.51 -6.69 -14.58
N SER A 2 -10.78 -6.08 -13.43
CA SER A 2 -10.30 -4.73 -13.12
C SER A 2 -8.78 -4.75 -12.92
N TYR A 3 -8.09 -3.72 -13.39
CA TYR A 3 -6.66 -3.55 -13.12
C TYR A 3 -6.41 -3.36 -11.62
N ILE A 4 -5.54 -4.17 -11.02
CA ILE A 4 -5.15 -4.12 -9.61
C ILE A 4 -3.63 -3.94 -9.41
N GLY A 5 -2.91 -3.56 -10.47
CA GLY A 5 -1.45 -3.51 -10.47
C GLY A 5 -0.79 -4.78 -10.99
N VAL A 6 0.54 -4.81 -10.90
CA VAL A 6 1.39 -5.94 -11.28
C VAL A 6 2.30 -6.29 -10.10
N HIS A 7 2.78 -7.53 -10.02
CA HIS A 7 3.73 -7.89 -8.96
C HIS A 7 5.09 -7.25 -9.21
N LEU A 8 5.74 -6.84 -8.13
CA LEU A 8 7.12 -6.37 -8.20
C LEU A 8 8.03 -7.57 -8.45
N GLU A 9 8.60 -7.67 -9.65
CA GLU A 9 9.66 -8.64 -9.91
C GLU A 9 10.98 -8.11 -9.34
N VAL A 10 11.54 -8.83 -8.38
CA VAL A 10 12.68 -8.43 -7.53
C VAL A 10 13.99 -8.25 -8.32
N CYS A 11 14.01 -8.57 -9.61
CA CYS A 11 15.19 -8.49 -10.48
C CYS A 11 15.48 -7.04 -10.91
N GLY A 12 16.02 -6.23 -9.99
CA GLY A 12 16.57 -4.90 -10.30
C GLY A 12 16.00 -3.78 -9.43
N VAL A 13 16.28 -3.84 -8.13
CA VAL A 13 15.84 -2.88 -7.10
C VAL A 13 16.05 -1.44 -7.58
N ILE A 14 15.00 -0.83 -8.12
CA ILE A 14 14.96 0.62 -8.32
C ILE A 14 14.75 1.21 -6.93
N PRO A 15 15.70 1.98 -6.37
CA PRO A 15 15.44 2.66 -5.12
C PRO A 15 14.28 3.63 -5.33
N PHE A 16 13.16 3.39 -4.67
CA PHE A 16 12.01 4.27 -4.75
C PHE A 16 12.28 5.55 -3.97
N ASN A 17 11.67 6.66 -4.40
CA ASN A 17 11.83 7.93 -3.69
C ASN A 17 10.90 7.99 -2.47
N TRP A 18 11.39 7.47 -1.34
CA TRP A 18 10.69 7.49 -0.04
C TRP A 18 10.61 8.88 0.59
N GLY A 19 11.33 9.89 0.08
CA GLY A 19 11.17 11.29 0.49
C GLY A 19 9.83 11.90 0.06
N ASN A 20 9.12 11.27 -0.88
CA ASN A 20 7.76 11.62 -1.26
C ASN A 20 6.83 10.43 -1.00
N THR A 21 6.56 10.19 0.27
CA THR A 21 5.67 9.11 0.72
C THR A 21 4.31 9.67 1.12
N SER A 22 3.24 8.97 0.78
CA SER A 22 1.89 9.30 1.24
C SER A 22 1.07 8.05 1.52
N LEU A 23 0.31 8.08 2.61
CA LEU A 23 -0.82 7.20 2.80
C LEU A 23 -1.92 7.59 1.83
N VAL A 24 -2.50 6.61 1.15
CA VAL A 24 -3.65 6.80 0.26
C VAL A 24 -4.73 5.81 0.66
N VAL A 25 -5.92 6.31 0.94
CA VAL A 25 -7.07 5.47 1.28
C VAL A 25 -8.13 5.61 0.20
N VAL A 26 -8.59 4.48 -0.31
CA VAL A 26 -9.65 4.41 -1.32
C VAL A 26 -10.85 3.64 -0.77
N SER A 27 -11.99 3.71 -1.47
CA SER A 27 -13.16 2.90 -1.13
C SER A 27 -12.89 1.39 -1.20
N GLY A 28 -13.52 0.63 -0.30
CA GLY A 28 -13.40 -0.83 -0.25
C GLY A 28 -14.18 -1.52 -1.39
N ASP A 29 -14.05 -2.84 -1.49
CA ASP A 29 -14.84 -3.65 -2.43
C ASP A 29 -16.16 -4.10 -1.81
N GLY A 30 -17.25 -4.01 -2.59
CA GLY A 30 -18.57 -4.52 -2.19
C GLY A 30 -19.04 -3.99 -0.83
N PRO A 31 -19.39 -4.85 0.15
CA PRO A 31 -19.86 -4.42 1.47
C PRO A 31 -18.74 -3.91 2.40
N ASN A 32 -17.47 -3.85 1.95
CA ASN A 32 -16.36 -3.38 2.77
C ASN A 32 -16.39 -1.85 2.92
N VAL A 33 -17.04 -1.39 3.99
CA VAL A 33 -17.11 0.03 4.39
C VAL A 33 -15.81 0.57 4.98
N CYS A 34 -14.86 -0.30 5.32
CA CYS A 34 -13.63 0.10 5.99
C CYS A 34 -12.59 0.71 5.05
N GLY A 35 -12.79 0.60 3.73
CA GLY A 35 -11.88 1.17 2.74
C GLY A 35 -10.74 0.23 2.40
N HIS A 36 -9.79 0.74 1.62
CA HIS A 36 -8.58 0.03 1.24
C HIS A 36 -7.37 0.96 1.33
N ALA A 37 -6.33 0.53 2.05
CA ALA A 37 -5.11 1.32 2.22
C ALA A 37 -4.07 0.97 1.14
N LEU A 38 -3.44 2.02 0.61
CA LEU A 38 -2.30 1.97 -0.28
C LEU A 38 -1.23 2.91 0.25
N ILE A 39 0.02 2.66 -0.15
CA ILE A 39 1.13 3.58 0.06
C ILE A 39 1.60 4.10 -1.30
N LYS A 40 1.75 5.42 -1.41
CA LYS A 40 2.40 6.08 -2.55
C LYS A 40 3.84 6.37 -2.18
N VAL A 41 4.77 5.97 -3.05
CA VAL A 41 6.21 6.22 -2.90
C VAL A 41 6.72 6.81 -4.21
N GLY A 42 7.04 8.10 -4.20
CA GLY A 42 7.37 8.84 -5.42
C GLY A 42 6.21 8.84 -6.42
N PHE A 43 6.39 8.17 -7.56
CA PHE A 43 5.39 8.04 -8.63
C PHE A 43 4.64 6.69 -8.64
N TYR A 44 4.93 5.83 -7.67
CA TYR A 44 4.42 4.46 -7.60
C TYR A 44 3.49 4.29 -6.41
N TYR A 45 2.56 3.34 -6.55
CA TYR A 45 1.59 2.96 -5.55
C TYR A 45 1.74 1.47 -5.26
N PHE A 46 1.69 1.11 -3.98
CA PHE A 46 1.77 -0.27 -3.52
C PHE A 46 0.59 -0.61 -2.63
N HIS A 47 0.10 -1.84 -2.78
CA HIS A 47 -0.95 -2.38 -1.93
C HIS A 47 -0.97 -3.90 -2.00
N ILE A 48 -1.79 -4.51 -1.15
CA ILE A 48 -2.12 -5.92 -1.23
C ILE A 48 -3.62 -6.10 -1.44
N ALA A 49 -4.03 -7.08 -2.22
CA ALA A 49 -5.45 -7.31 -2.56
C ALA A 49 -5.86 -8.79 -2.64
N GLY A 50 -4.98 -9.73 -2.30
CA GLY A 50 -5.26 -11.17 -2.42
C GLY A 50 -5.00 -11.95 -1.13
N LEU A 51 -5.61 -13.13 -1.02
CA LEU A 51 -5.54 -14.01 0.16
C LEU A 51 -4.14 -14.60 0.41
N ALA A 52 -3.36 -14.78 -0.65
CA ALA A 52 -1.98 -15.24 -0.60
C ALA A 52 -1.26 -14.64 -1.81
N SER A 53 -0.99 -13.34 -1.75
CA SER A 53 -0.46 -12.60 -2.89
C SER A 53 0.73 -11.75 -2.48
N ARG A 54 1.68 -11.60 -3.38
CA ARG A 54 2.71 -10.59 -3.24
C ARG A 54 2.08 -9.19 -3.37
N PRO A 55 2.70 -8.15 -2.81
CA PRO A 55 2.31 -6.78 -3.05
C PRO A 55 2.17 -6.49 -4.55
N TYR A 56 1.11 -5.78 -4.88
CA TYR A 56 0.92 -5.19 -6.20
C TYR A 56 1.54 -3.81 -6.21
N PHE A 57 2.17 -3.50 -7.33
CA PHE A 57 2.72 -2.19 -7.64
C PHE A 57 2.06 -1.62 -8.89
N MET A 58 1.92 -0.30 -8.94
CA MET A 58 1.43 0.40 -10.12
C MET A 58 2.02 1.81 -10.23
N PRO A 59 2.30 2.30 -11.45
CA PRO A 59 2.61 3.71 -11.67
C PRO A 59 1.33 4.56 -11.60
N GLU A 60 1.46 5.89 -11.58
CA GLU A 60 0.35 6.86 -11.59
C GLU A 60 -0.76 6.53 -12.62
N GLN A 61 -0.39 6.19 -13.86
CA GLN A 61 -1.38 5.80 -14.89
C GLN A 61 -2.14 4.53 -14.49
N GLY A 62 -1.44 3.56 -13.89
CA GLY A 62 -2.03 2.35 -13.35
C GLY A 62 -2.96 2.64 -12.17
N TYR A 63 -2.61 3.59 -11.30
CA TYR A 63 -3.47 4.00 -10.19
C TYR A 63 -4.80 4.60 -10.68
N ARG A 64 -4.77 5.43 -11.73
CA ARG A 64 -6.00 5.98 -12.33
C ARG A 64 -6.88 4.89 -12.93
N ARG A 65 -6.27 3.94 -13.64
CA ARG A 65 -6.96 2.75 -14.17
C ARG A 65 -7.54 1.90 -13.04
N TYR A 66 -6.79 1.71 -11.96
CA TYR A 66 -7.26 0.99 -10.77
C TYR A 66 -8.54 1.64 -10.23
N LEU A 67 -8.55 2.96 -10.00
CA LEU A 67 -9.75 3.66 -9.53
C LEU A 67 -10.93 3.51 -10.50
N ASP A 68 -10.72 3.75 -11.79
CA ASP A 68 -11.77 3.73 -12.81
C ASP A 68 -12.35 2.32 -13.04
N GLU A 69 -11.48 1.34 -13.34
CA GLU A 69 -11.88 -0.02 -13.69
C GLU A 69 -12.46 -0.80 -12.50
N SER A 70 -12.04 -0.49 -11.26
CA SER A 70 -12.60 -1.08 -10.04
C SER A 70 -13.74 -0.26 -9.43
N ARG A 71 -14.10 0.88 -10.04
CA ARG A 71 -15.11 1.84 -9.53
C ARG A 71 -14.83 2.28 -8.09
N LYS A 72 -13.54 2.46 -7.77
CA LYS A 72 -13.10 2.97 -6.47
C LYS A 72 -12.87 4.47 -6.52
N THR A 73 -13.03 5.12 -5.38
CA THR A 73 -12.75 6.54 -5.20
C THR A 73 -11.64 6.74 -4.17
N GLU A 74 -10.72 7.67 -4.43
CA GLU A 74 -9.77 8.14 -3.41
C GLU A 74 -10.57 8.92 -2.36
N LEU A 75 -10.53 8.44 -1.13
CA LEU A 75 -11.23 9.06 0.00
C LEU A 75 -10.37 10.18 0.60
N PHE A 76 -9.09 9.89 0.83
CA PHE A 76 -8.10 10.89 1.21
C PHE A 76 -6.68 10.41 0.94
N ARG A 77 -5.77 11.38 0.98
CA ARG A 77 -4.33 11.19 0.90
C ARG A 77 -3.66 12.04 1.96
N ARG A 78 -2.69 11.46 2.66
CA ARG A 78 -1.92 12.13 3.71
C ARG A 78 -0.43 11.94 3.48
N PRO A 79 0.36 13.01 3.33
CA PRO A 79 1.82 12.89 3.30
C PRO A 79 2.32 12.28 4.62
N VAL A 80 3.29 11.38 4.52
CA VAL A 80 3.93 10.75 5.69
C VAL A 80 5.43 10.92 5.53
N TYR A 81 6.07 11.46 6.56
CA TYR A 81 7.52 11.59 6.62
C TYR A 81 8.13 10.30 7.16
N LEU A 82 9.07 9.73 6.40
CA LEU A 82 9.82 8.55 6.80
C LEU A 82 11.28 8.95 7.05
N PRO A 83 11.73 9.03 8.33
CA PRO A 83 13.11 9.37 8.65
C PRO A 83 14.12 8.26 8.27
N ASP A 84 13.68 7.02 8.07
CA ASP A 84 14.51 5.90 7.58
C ASP A 84 14.02 5.37 6.20
N PRO A 85 14.30 6.09 5.09
CA PRO A 85 14.01 5.63 3.73
C PRO A 85 14.57 4.24 3.39
N GLU A 86 15.75 3.90 3.91
CA GLU A 86 16.43 2.64 3.62
C GLU A 86 15.72 1.47 4.33
N GLY A 87 15.30 1.68 5.56
CA GLY A 87 14.46 0.75 6.31
C GLY A 87 13.17 0.42 5.58
N ALA A 88 12.46 1.45 5.08
CA ALA A 88 11.24 1.27 4.29
C ALA A 88 11.49 0.49 2.98
N GLN A 89 12.57 0.81 2.24
CA GLN A 89 12.93 0.10 1.02
C GLN A 89 13.25 -1.38 1.28
N ARG A 90 14.03 -1.66 2.31
CA ARG A 90 14.40 -3.04 2.69
C ARG A 90 13.16 -3.83 3.07
N LYS A 91 12.24 -3.23 3.82
CA LYS A 91 10.98 -3.88 4.20
C LYS A 91 10.10 -4.13 2.98
N LEU A 92 9.95 -3.18 2.06
CA LEU A 92 9.21 -3.39 0.81
C LEU A 92 9.77 -4.57 0.02
N ASN A 93 11.11 -4.67 -0.07
CA ASN A 93 11.77 -5.78 -0.74
C ASN A 93 11.45 -7.11 -0.04
N GLU A 94 11.58 -7.18 1.29
CA GLU A 94 11.23 -8.36 2.11
C GLU A 94 9.78 -8.82 1.85
N LEU A 95 8.82 -7.89 1.91
CA LEU A 95 7.40 -8.18 1.68
C LEU A 95 7.07 -8.57 0.23
N SER A 96 7.98 -8.30 -0.71
CA SER A 96 7.82 -8.65 -2.13
C SER A 96 8.38 -10.03 -2.49
N VAL A 97 9.15 -10.66 -1.59
CA VAL A 97 9.75 -11.99 -1.84
C VAL A 97 8.70 -13.09 -1.70
N ASP A 98 8.02 -13.14 -0.56
CA ASP A 98 7.08 -14.22 -0.25
C ASP A 98 5.63 -13.77 -0.39
N PRO A 99 4.70 -14.69 -0.74
CA PRO A 99 3.28 -14.39 -0.69
C PRO A 99 2.88 -13.95 0.71
N TRP A 100 2.19 -12.81 0.79
CA TRP A 100 1.65 -12.32 2.04
C TRP A 100 0.28 -12.94 2.26
N TYR A 101 0.20 -13.82 3.25
CA TYR A 101 -1.00 -14.58 3.59
C TYR A 101 -1.96 -13.72 4.40
N TRP A 102 -3.13 -13.44 3.83
CA TRP A 102 -4.19 -12.67 4.45
C TRP A 102 -4.86 -13.47 5.56
N PHE A 103 -4.75 -13.01 6.80
CA PHE A 103 -5.36 -13.66 7.97
C PHE A 103 -6.54 -12.85 8.52
N GLY A 104 -7.19 -12.04 7.68
CA GLY A 104 -8.33 -11.19 8.03
C GLY A 104 -7.90 -9.88 8.69
N ILE A 105 -7.76 -9.88 10.02
CA ILE A 105 -7.31 -8.72 10.81
C ILE A 105 -5.78 -8.58 10.74
N PRO A 106 -4.98 -9.62 11.00
CA PRO A 106 -3.56 -9.59 10.68
C PRO A 106 -3.32 -9.80 9.18
N ASN A 107 -2.20 -9.25 8.70
CA ASN A 107 -1.72 -9.42 7.34
C ASN A 107 -2.72 -8.96 6.25
N ASN A 108 -3.28 -7.77 6.42
CA ASN A 108 -4.13 -7.10 5.44
C ASN A 108 -3.49 -5.80 4.90
N CYS A 109 -4.26 -5.01 4.15
CA CYS A 109 -3.80 -3.75 3.57
C CYS A 109 -3.38 -2.71 4.60
N VAL A 110 -3.94 -2.75 5.81
CA VAL A 110 -3.55 -1.89 6.93
C VAL A 110 -2.16 -2.28 7.42
N SER A 111 -2.02 -3.53 7.85
CA SER A 111 -0.75 -4.03 8.38
C SER A 111 0.39 -3.93 7.36
N PHE A 112 0.10 -4.06 6.07
CA PHE A 112 1.11 -3.87 5.02
C PHE A 112 1.66 -2.44 5.02
N VAL A 113 0.79 -1.44 5.11
CA VAL A 113 1.21 -0.03 5.17
C VAL A 113 1.89 0.28 6.50
N GLU A 114 1.41 -0.27 7.61
CA GLU A 114 2.02 -0.13 8.94
C GLU A 114 3.45 -0.68 8.98
N GLU A 115 3.69 -1.88 8.46
CA GLU A 115 5.03 -2.49 8.42
C GLU A 115 6.04 -1.62 7.65
N LEU A 116 5.60 -1.00 6.55
CA LEU A 116 6.43 -0.08 5.77
C LEU A 116 6.69 1.26 6.49
N PHE A 117 5.66 1.82 7.13
CA PHE A 117 5.81 3.06 7.90
C PHE A 117 6.68 2.87 9.14
N PHE A 118 6.47 1.77 9.87
CA PHE A 118 7.26 1.42 11.04
C PHE A 118 8.72 1.16 10.67
N ALA A 119 8.97 0.38 9.61
CA ALA A 119 10.32 0.18 9.09
C ALA A 119 10.94 1.48 8.56
N GLY A 120 10.12 2.42 8.08
CA GLY A 120 10.52 3.76 7.69
C GLY A 120 10.77 4.73 8.85
N GLY A 121 10.57 4.29 10.09
CA GLY A 121 10.72 5.11 11.31
C GLY A 121 9.62 6.14 11.53
N ALA A 122 8.46 5.99 10.89
CA ALA A 122 7.32 6.87 11.13
C ALA A 122 6.74 6.63 12.53
N ASP A 123 6.44 7.72 13.25
CA ASP A 123 5.66 7.68 14.49
C ASP A 123 4.15 7.70 14.18
N GLU A 124 3.75 6.80 13.29
CA GLU A 124 2.38 6.65 12.79
C GLU A 124 1.80 5.38 13.39
N SER A 125 1.05 5.51 14.48
CA SER A 125 0.25 4.41 15.00
C SER A 125 -1.10 4.41 14.30
N ILE A 126 -1.31 3.46 13.40
CA ILE A 126 -2.59 3.31 12.73
C ILE A 126 -3.56 2.62 13.70
N LEU A 127 -4.42 3.41 14.33
CA LEU A 127 -5.25 2.99 15.49
C LEU A 127 -6.39 2.01 15.15
N SER A 128 -6.63 1.69 13.87
CA SER A 128 -7.79 0.92 13.47
C SER A 128 -7.56 0.12 12.20
N ASN A 129 -8.12 -1.08 12.12
CA ASN A 129 -8.17 -1.86 10.88
C ASN A 129 -9.17 -1.32 9.83
N CYS A 130 -9.78 -0.15 10.05
CA CYS A 130 -10.66 0.52 9.09
C CYS A 130 -10.06 1.84 8.58
N PRO A 131 -9.33 1.79 7.44
CA PRO A 131 -8.66 2.94 6.80
C PRO A 131 -9.44 4.24 6.71
N VAL A 132 -10.75 4.15 6.46
CA VAL A 132 -11.62 5.34 6.38
C VAL A 132 -11.63 6.20 7.64
N ARG A 133 -11.22 5.66 8.79
CA ARG A 133 -11.19 6.36 10.08
C ARG A 133 -9.86 7.07 10.38
N TRP A 134 -8.84 6.94 9.54
CA TRP A 134 -7.51 7.56 9.79
C TRP A 134 -7.38 8.98 9.23
N ARG A 135 -8.52 9.64 8.99
CA ARG A 135 -8.57 11.02 8.51
C ARG A 135 -8.18 12.00 9.60
#